data_AF-A0A1V2UA31-F1
#
_entry.id   AF-A0A1V2UA31-F1
#
_cell.length_a   1.000
_cell.length_b   1.000
_cell.length_c   1.000
_cell.angle_alpha   90.00
_cell.angle_beta   90.00
_cell.angle_gamma   90.00
#
_symmetry.space_group_name_H-M   'P 1'
#
loop_
_entity.id
_entity.type
_entity.pdbx_description
1 polymer ?
#
loop_
_entity_poly.entity_id
_entity_poly.type
_entity_poly.pdbx_seq_one_letter_code
_entity_poly.pdbx_strand_id
1 'polypeptide(L)' 'MIKIHVTNPYYEKAYETDDINLDRWKNFIKYHDNEEMIAFIDKLSGDYVVINPSNFASVQVTEE' A
#
# COMPACT_ATOMS: atom_id res chain seq x y z
N MET A 1 5.44 11.13 -8.60
CA MET A 1 4.95 10.82 -7.22
C MET A 1 4.34 9.42 -7.23
N ILE A 2 4.62 8.57 -6.23
CA ILE A 2 4.19 7.17 -6.25
C ILE A 2 2.74 7.04 -5.76
N LYS A 3 1.88 6.50 -6.63
CA LYS A 3 0.49 6.15 -6.30
C LYS A 3 0.40 4.63 -6.13
N ILE A 4 -0.21 4.20 -5.02
CA ILE A 4 -0.53 2.81 -4.74
C ILE A 4 -2.05 2.68 -4.82
N HIS A 5 -2.54 1.95 -5.82
CA HIS A 5 -3.94 1.54 -5.84
C HIS A 5 -4.09 0.25 -5.06
N VAL A 6 -4.95 0.30 -4.06
CA VAL A 6 -5.20 -0.79 -3.13
C VAL A 6 -6.62 -1.28 -3.36
N THR A 7 -6.74 -2.51 -3.84
CA THR A 7 -8.03 -3.18 -4.03
C THR A 7 -8.19 -4.27 -2.97
N ASN A 8 -9.20 -4.14 -2.10
CA ASN A 8 -9.63 -5.22 -1.21
C ASN A 8 -11.11 -5.59 -1.47
N PRO A 9 -11.61 -6.71 -0.92
CA PRO A 9 -12.97 -7.18 -1.18
C PRO A 9 -14.09 -6.21 -0.74
N TYR A 10 -13.79 -5.19 0.05
CA TYR A 10 -14.75 -4.28 0.66
C TYR A 10 -14.73 -2.87 0.05
N TYR A 11 -13.61 -2.45 -0.54
CA TYR A 11 -13.49 -1.17 -1.24
C TYR A 11 -12.23 -1.11 -2.13
N GLU A 12 -12.29 -0.21 -3.11
CA GLU A 12 -11.15 0.22 -3.91
C GLU A 12 -10.74 1.62 -3.44
N LYS A 13 -9.46 1.82 -3.10
CA LYS A 13 -8.95 3.15 -2.73
C LYS A 13 -7.53 3.35 -3.26
N ALA A 14 -7.27 4.54 -3.78
CA ALA A 14 -5.94 4.99 -4.16
C ALA A 14 -5.30 5.77 -3.01
N TYR A 15 -4.01 5.55 -2.79
CA TYR A 15 -3.22 6.25 -1.80
C TYR A 15 -1.93 6.79 -2.41
N GLU A 16 -1.46 7.92 -1.88
CA GLU A 16 -0.16 8.49 -2.24
C GLU A 16 0.82 8.30 -1.10
N THR A 17 2.02 7.79 -1.41
CA THR A 17 3.01 7.48 -0.37
C THR A 17 4.44 7.78 -0.83
N ASP A 18 5.44 7.21 -0.17
CA ASP A 18 6.85 7.29 -0.53
C ASP A 18 7.42 5.94 -0.99
N ASP A 19 8.63 6.02 -1.53
CA ASP A 19 9.39 4.89 -2.05
C ASP A 19 9.66 3.84 -0.96
N ILE A 20 9.82 4.27 0.31
CA ILE A 20 10.05 3.37 1.45
C ILE A 20 8.84 2.47 1.67
N ASN A 21 7.63 3.03 1.67
CA ASN A 21 6.41 2.26 1.83
C ASN A 21 6.16 1.35 0.63
N LEU A 22 6.46 1.81 -0.59
CA LEU A 22 6.41 0.95 -1.77
C LEU A 22 7.39 -0.24 -1.65
N ASP A 23 8.61 -0.02 -1.17
CA ASP A 23 9.59 -1.09 -1.00
C ASP A 23 9.17 -2.10 0.06
N ARG A 24 8.52 -1.66 1.14
CA ARG A 24 7.87 -2.56 2.12
C ARG A 24 6.78 -3.40 1.45
N TRP A 25 5.93 -2.79 0.63
CA TRP A 25 4.90 -3.51 -0.14
C TRP A 25 5.51 -4.56 -1.09
N LYS A 26 6.55 -4.21 -1.85
CA LYS A 26 7.25 -5.13 -2.74
C LYS A 26 7.89 -6.29 -1.98
N ASN A 27 8.50 -6.00 -0.83
CA ASN A 27 9.10 -7.01 0.04
C ASN A 27 8.04 -7.98 0.58
N PHE A 28 6.90 -7.47 1.04
CA PHE A 28 5.78 -8.32 1.45
C PHE A 28 5.34 -9.26 0.31
N ILE A 29 5.08 -8.74 -0.89
CA ILE A 29 4.62 -9.55 -2.04
C ILE A 29 5.66 -10.62 -2.41
N LYS A 30 6.96 -10.26 -2.40
CA LYS A 30 8.04 -11.14 -2.83
C LYS A 30 8.36 -12.24 -1.82
N TYR A 31 8.32 -11.92 -0.54
CA TYR A 31 8.78 -12.81 0.53
C TYR A 31 7.63 -13.42 1.33
N HIS A 32 6.38 -12.97 1.12
CA HIS A 32 5.26 -13.23 2.01
C HIS A 32 5.67 -13.01 3.47
N ASP A 33 6.39 -11.91 3.71
CA ASP A 33 6.92 -11.59 5.03
C ASP A 33 5.77 -11.53 6.04
N ASN A 34 6.02 -11.90 7.30
CA ASN A 34 5.01 -11.90 8.36
C ASN A 34 4.67 -10.46 8.81
N GLU A 35 4.86 -9.46 7.96
CA GLU A 35 4.49 -8.09 8.24
C GLU A 35 2.96 -8.01 8.23
N GLU A 36 2.36 -8.13 9.42
CA GLU A 36 0.91 -8.18 9.60
C GLU A 36 0.22 -6.89 9.13
N MET A 37 0.92 -5.73 9.22
CA MET A 37 0.39 -4.43 8.80
C MET A 37 1.48 -3.48 8.26
N ILE A 38 1.18 -2.80 7.16
CA ILE A 38 1.90 -1.65 6.64
C ILE A 38 1.09 -0.39 6.99
N ALA A 39 1.72 0.54 7.70
CA ALA A 39 1.11 1.81 8.07
C ALA A 39 1.91 2.99 7.51
N PHE A 40 1.20 3.99 6.99
CA PHE A 40 1.78 5.18 6.38
C PHE A 40 0.78 6.35 6.37
N ILE A 41 1.26 7.56 6.11
CA ILE A 41 0.39 8.73 5.90
C ILE A 41 0.09 8.85 4.40
N ASP A 42 -1.19 8.92 4.05
CA ASP A 42 -1.60 9.26 2.68
C ASP A 42 -1.25 10.72 2.40
N LYS A 43 -0.35 10.94 1.44
CA LYS A 43 0.14 12.28 1.11
C LYS A 43 -0.93 13.15 0.43
N LEU A 44 -1.97 12.54 -0.13
CA LEU A 44 -3.07 13.27 -0.77
C LEU A 44 -4.01 13.91 0.26
N SER A 45 -4.40 13.15 1.29
CA SER A 45 -5.40 13.56 2.28
C SER A 45 -4.80 13.99 3.63
N GLY A 46 -3.60 13.53 3.96
CA GLY A 46 -2.98 13.64 5.28
C GLY A 46 -3.46 12.58 6.28
N ASP A 47 -4.32 11.65 5.86
CA ASP A 47 -4.87 10.60 6.72
C ASP A 47 -3.80 9.57 7.11
N TYR A 48 -3.90 9.04 8.33
CA TYR A 48 -3.13 7.88 8.74
C TYR A 48 -3.80 6.59 8.24
N VAL A 49 -3.07 5.81 7.45
CA VAL A 49 -3.57 4.61 6.78
C VAL A 49 -2.87 3.38 7.35
N VAL A 50 -3.64 2.34 7.67
CA VAL A 50 -3.14 1.04 8.11
C VAL A 50 -3.72 -0.04 7.22
N ILE A 51 -2.85 -0.86 6.65
CA ILE A 51 -3.19 -1.83 5.62
C ILE A 51 -2.59 -3.18 6.02
N ASN A 52 -3.40 -4.24 6.12
CA ASN A 52 -2.90 -5.62 6.30
C ASN A 52 -2.68 -6.30 4.94
N PRO A 53 -1.46 -6.37 4.40
CA PRO A 53 -1.18 -6.77 3.03
C PRO A 53 -1.77 -8.15 2.63
N SER A 54 -2.05 -9.03 3.60
CA SER A 54 -2.69 -10.33 3.39
C SER A 54 -4.16 -10.25 2.93
N ASN A 55 -4.83 -9.12 3.16
CA ASN A 55 -6.24 -8.91 2.80
C ASN A 55 -6.43 -8.25 1.43
N PHE A 56 -5.37 -8.13 0.62
CA PHE A 56 -5.38 -7.36 -0.62
C PHE A 56 -5.34 -8.25 -1.85
N ALA A 57 -6.15 -7.88 -2.86
CA ALA A 57 -6.25 -8.62 -4.10
C ALA A 57 -5.15 -8.24 -5.10
N SER A 58 -4.75 -6.97 -5.12
CA SER A 58 -3.68 -6.46 -5.99
C SER A 58 -3.20 -5.07 -5.55
N VAL A 59 -1.98 -4.73 -5.98
CA VAL A 59 -1.40 -3.39 -5.87
C VAL A 59 -0.94 -2.95 -7.25
N GLN A 60 -1.41 -1.78 -7.72
CA GLN A 60 -0.90 -1.14 -8.93
C GLN A 60 -0.11 0.11 -8.56
N VAL A 61 1.07 0.24 -9.17
CA VAL A 61 2.00 1.34 -8.96
C VAL A 61 2.10 2.15 -10.23
N THR A 62 1.88 3.46 -10.15
CA THR A 62 2.14 4.39 -11.26
C THR A 62 3.14 5.45 -10.81
N GLU A 63 4.21 5.62 -11.60
CA GLU A 63 5.15 6.72 -11.47
C GLU A 63 4.69 7.85 -12.41
N GLU A 64 4.31 8.99 -11.82
CA GLU A 64 4.29 10.30 -12.52
C GLU A 64 5.66 10.97 -12.43
#